data_AF-C6TBE6-F1
#
_entry.id   AF-C6TBE6-F1
#
_cell.length_a   1.000
_cell.length_b   1.000
_cell.length_c   1.000
_cell.angle_alpha   90.00
_cell.angle_beta   90.00
_cell.angle_gamma   90.00
#
_symmetry.space_group_name_H-M   'P 1'
#
loop_
_entity.id
_entity.type
_entity.pdbx_description
1 polymer ?
#
loop_
_entity_poly.entity_id
_entity_poly.type
_entity_poly.pdbx_seq_one_letter_code
_entity_poly.pdbx_strand_id
1 'polypeptide(L)'
;MATLMGKAPRILYTTQHLVNNSVTLPTNFAAMATHSAATERTYKESFDSAANKRYADHIIPHILHLYGSSATSRDFEIYAANASFEDPLMCAHGVKQIKSAFYTLPKVFKKSKIVEYSIKENMVSPGKGEILIDNKQYYKFLGKDINMVSLIKLYIEEGKVVRHEDWWDKKPISNRETAKLPLLGRIAEMTRRGSMLATHVLMRFGKDPNV
;
A
#
# COMPACT_ATOMS: atom_id res chain seq x y z
N MET A 1 -20.86 -3.65 39.35
CA MET A 1 -21.13 -2.64 38.30
C MET A 1 -20.51 -3.13 37.00
N ALA A 2 -21.31 -3.53 36.02
CA ALA A 2 -20.84 -3.87 34.68
C ALA A 2 -21.00 -2.63 33.80
N THR A 3 -19.89 -2.03 33.36
CA THR A 3 -19.92 -0.91 32.41
C THR A 3 -19.60 -1.46 31.02
N LEU A 4 -20.66 -1.61 30.22
CA LEU A 4 -20.65 -1.91 28.80
C LEU A 4 -20.21 -0.65 28.03
N MET A 5 -18.96 -0.59 27.57
CA MET A 5 -18.48 0.49 26.70
C MET A 5 -18.65 0.08 25.24
N GLY A 6 -19.55 0.79 24.56
CA GLY A 6 -20.07 0.46 23.24
C GLY A 6 -19.14 0.69 22.05
N LYS A 7 -19.51 -0.03 20.99
CA LYS A 7 -19.24 0.06 19.54
C LYS A 7 -18.33 1.17 19.01
N ALA A 8 -17.38 0.74 18.17
CA ALA A 8 -16.64 1.57 17.23
C ALA A 8 -17.56 2.21 16.16
N PRO A 9 -17.31 3.47 15.76
CA PRO A 9 -18.14 4.20 14.80
C PRO A 9 -17.93 3.71 13.35
N ARG A 10 -18.98 3.89 12.53
CA ARG A 10 -19.10 3.51 11.12
C ARG A 10 -18.16 4.32 10.22
N ILE A 11 -17.58 3.62 9.24
CA ILE A 11 -16.77 4.12 8.13
C ILE A 11 -17.60 5.09 7.27
N LEU A 12 -17.13 6.34 7.10
CA LEU A 12 -17.68 7.32 6.18
C LEU A 12 -16.67 7.55 5.05
N TYR A 13 -16.97 7.00 3.86
CA TYR A 13 -16.27 7.33 2.63
C TYR A 13 -16.73 8.71 2.15
N THR A 14 -15.81 9.65 1.96
CA THR A 14 -16.09 10.89 1.21
C THR A 14 -15.21 10.91 -0.04
N THR A 15 -15.84 10.77 -1.21
CA THR A 15 -15.21 10.85 -2.53
C THR A 15 -15.22 12.31 -2.98
N GLN A 16 -14.05 12.92 -3.19
CA GLN A 16 -13.92 14.19 -3.91
C GLN A 16 -13.38 13.90 -5.32
N HIS A 17 -14.16 14.29 -6.31
CA HIS A 17 -13.95 14.06 -7.73
C HIS A 17 -13.27 15.32 -8.33
N LEU A 18 -12.07 15.20 -8.87
CA LEU A 18 -11.47 16.24 -9.71
C LEU A 18 -10.57 15.57 -10.75
N VAL A 19 -11.18 15.22 -11.88
CA VAL A 19 -10.50 14.69 -13.07
C VAL A 19 -10.44 15.83 -14.08
N ASN A 20 -9.29 16.50 -14.17
CA ASN A 20 -8.99 17.41 -15.27
C ASN A 20 -8.24 16.62 -16.35
N ASN A 21 -8.96 16.12 -17.35
CA ASN A 21 -8.37 15.60 -18.58
C ASN A 21 -8.51 16.64 -19.69
N SER A 22 -7.42 17.33 -20.02
CA SER A 22 -7.29 18.01 -21.30
C SER A 22 -5.87 17.80 -21.82
N VAL A 23 -5.70 16.85 -22.73
CA VAL A 23 -4.52 16.79 -23.60
C VAL A 23 -5.05 16.76 -25.03
N THR A 24 -4.82 17.86 -25.72
CA THR A 24 -5.12 18.10 -27.14
C THR A 24 -4.25 17.20 -28.02
N LEU A 25 -4.88 16.36 -28.85
CA LEU A 25 -4.22 15.63 -29.93
C LEU A 25 -4.20 16.50 -31.21
N PRO A 26 -3.07 16.52 -31.95
CA PRO A 26 -2.95 17.32 -33.16
C PRO A 26 -3.73 16.71 -34.33
N THR A 27 -4.52 17.56 -34.98
CA THR A 27 -5.10 17.37 -36.31
C THR A 27 -4.01 17.27 -37.35
N ASN A 28 -3.90 16.12 -38.01
CA ASN A 28 -3.72 15.95 -39.46
C ASN A 28 -3.36 14.49 -39.74
N PHE A 29 -4.25 13.77 -40.43
CA PHE A 29 -3.95 13.02 -41.65
C PHE A 29 -5.24 12.28 -42.07
N ALA A 30 -6.00 12.97 -42.92
CA ALA A 30 -6.97 12.34 -43.81
C ALA A 30 -6.18 11.65 -44.93
N ALA A 31 -6.26 10.32 -45.02
CA ALA A 31 -5.96 9.56 -46.23
C ALA A 31 -6.57 8.16 -46.14
N MET A 32 -7.81 8.06 -46.65
CA MET A 32 -8.33 7.00 -47.52
C MET A 32 -7.52 5.68 -47.61
N ALA A 33 -8.08 4.61 -47.05
CA ALA A 33 -7.94 3.26 -47.58
C ALA A 33 -9.26 2.50 -47.37
N THR A 34 -9.74 1.96 -48.48
CA THR A 34 -11.06 1.39 -48.76
C THR A 34 -11.18 -0.10 -48.40
N HIS A 35 -12.39 -0.48 -47.98
CA HIS A 35 -13.03 -1.81 -48.07
C HIS A 35 -12.43 -3.02 -47.34
N SER A 36 -13.07 -3.44 -46.24
CA SER A 36 -13.67 -4.79 -46.16
C SER A 36 -14.71 -4.85 -45.03
N ALA A 37 -15.98 -5.00 -45.42
CA ALA A 37 -17.12 -5.14 -44.54
C ALA A 37 -17.37 -6.62 -44.22
N ALA A 38 -16.79 -7.13 -43.13
CA ALA A 38 -17.25 -8.34 -42.44
C ALA A 38 -16.35 -8.59 -41.22
N THR A 39 -16.71 -8.02 -40.07
CA THR A 39 -16.49 -8.50 -38.67
C THR A 39 -16.49 -7.27 -37.76
N GLU A 40 -17.65 -6.62 -37.62
CA GLU A 40 -17.80 -5.45 -36.75
C GLU A 40 -19.02 -5.61 -35.84
N ARG A 41 -19.14 -6.77 -35.17
CA ARG A 41 -20.18 -7.00 -34.14
C ARG A 41 -19.74 -7.97 -33.04
N THR A 42 -18.56 -7.80 -32.42
CA THR A 42 -18.28 -8.42 -31.10
C THR A 42 -17.13 -7.75 -30.31
N TYR A 43 -17.01 -6.41 -30.34
CA TYR A 43 -16.07 -5.69 -29.47
C TYR A 43 -16.74 -4.72 -28.50
N LYS A 44 -18.07 -4.80 -28.33
CA LYS A 44 -18.81 -3.91 -27.43
C LYS A 44 -19.21 -4.54 -26.09
N GLU A 45 -19.05 -5.85 -25.90
CA GLU A 45 -19.57 -6.53 -24.70
C GLU A 45 -18.53 -6.92 -23.63
N SER A 46 -17.25 -6.57 -23.79
CA SER A 46 -16.23 -6.83 -22.75
C SER A 46 -15.81 -5.59 -21.94
N PHE A 47 -16.22 -4.37 -22.31
CA PHE A 47 -15.87 -3.15 -21.56
C PHE A 47 -16.89 -2.74 -20.49
N ASP A 48 -18.14 -3.20 -20.57
CA ASP A 48 -19.20 -2.76 -19.63
C ASP A 48 -19.36 -3.65 -18.38
N SER A 49 -18.78 -4.86 -18.36
CA SER A 49 -18.88 -5.79 -17.21
C SER A 49 -17.71 -5.68 -16.22
N ALA A 50 -16.58 -5.09 -16.63
CA ALA A 50 -15.48 -4.69 -15.75
C ALA A 50 -15.79 -3.36 -15.04
N ALA A 51 -17.03 -3.19 -14.56
CA ALA A 51 -17.45 -2.09 -13.70
C ALA A 51 -16.37 -1.83 -12.64
N ASN A 52 -15.60 -0.77 -12.87
CA ASN A 52 -14.38 -0.32 -12.17
C ASN A 52 -14.09 -1.05 -10.85
N LYS A 53 -13.52 -2.25 -10.90
CA LYS A 53 -13.01 -2.90 -9.69
C LYS A 53 -11.79 -2.09 -9.25
N ARG A 54 -11.99 -1.30 -8.20
CA ARG A 54 -10.94 -0.53 -7.55
C ARG A 54 -9.91 -1.50 -6.98
N TYR A 55 -8.62 -1.21 -7.17
CA TYR A 55 -7.57 -2.01 -6.53
C TYR A 55 -7.72 -1.97 -5.00
N ALA A 56 -8.21 -0.85 -4.46
CA ALA A 56 -8.45 -0.67 -3.04
C ALA A 56 -9.39 -1.74 -2.43
N ASP A 57 -10.42 -2.18 -3.16
CA ASP A 57 -11.41 -3.12 -2.61
C ASP A 57 -10.80 -4.48 -2.26
N HIS A 58 -9.78 -4.91 -3.02
CA HIS A 58 -9.06 -6.15 -2.76
C HIS A 58 -7.87 -5.95 -1.81
N ILE A 59 -7.18 -4.80 -1.89
CA ILE A 59 -5.92 -4.58 -1.17
C ILE A 59 -6.12 -4.15 0.29
N ILE A 60 -7.08 -3.26 0.55
CA ILE A 60 -7.25 -2.62 1.87
C ILE A 60 -7.51 -3.62 3.00
N PRO A 61 -8.36 -4.66 2.86
CA PRO A 61 -8.57 -5.63 3.93
C PRO A 61 -7.27 -6.28 4.42
N HIS A 62 -6.37 -6.61 3.50
CA HIS A 62 -5.07 -7.20 3.82
C HIS A 62 -4.15 -6.20 4.52
N ILE A 63 -4.10 -4.95 4.04
CA ILE A 63 -3.33 -3.88 4.71
C ILE A 63 -3.81 -3.66 6.15
N LEU A 64 -5.12 -3.67 6.39
CA LEU A 64 -5.68 -3.55 7.75
C LEU A 64 -5.24 -4.70 8.67
N HIS A 65 -5.15 -5.94 8.16
CA HIS A 65 -4.62 -7.07 8.93
C HIS A 65 -3.12 -6.93 9.23
N LEU A 66 -2.33 -6.47 8.25
CA LEU A 66 -0.89 -6.24 8.41
C LEU A 66 -0.62 -5.25 9.55
N TYR A 67 -1.22 -4.05 9.48
CA TYR A 67 -1.08 -3.02 10.53
C TYR A 67 -1.87 -3.35 11.80
N GLY A 68 -2.80 -4.30 11.75
CA GLY A 68 -3.55 -4.81 12.89
C GLY A 68 -2.80 -5.83 13.76
N SER A 69 -1.54 -6.16 13.43
CA SER A 69 -0.81 -7.27 14.07
C SER A 69 -1.52 -8.62 13.95
N SER A 70 -2.29 -8.82 12.88
CA SER A 70 -3.07 -10.03 12.62
C SER A 70 -2.78 -10.62 11.23
N ALA A 71 -1.59 -10.35 10.71
CA ALA A 71 -1.16 -10.82 9.40
C ALA A 71 -1.17 -12.35 9.30
N THR A 72 -1.72 -12.86 8.21
CA THR A 72 -1.68 -14.25 7.79
C THR A 72 -0.87 -14.37 6.50
N SER A 73 -0.53 -15.59 6.08
CA SER A 73 0.20 -15.82 4.83
C SER A 73 -0.54 -15.27 3.60
N ARG A 74 -1.87 -15.35 3.60
CA ARG A 74 -2.75 -14.83 2.55
C ARG A 74 -2.67 -13.31 2.40
N ASP A 75 -2.47 -12.58 3.50
CA ASP A 75 -2.40 -11.10 3.45
C ASP A 75 -1.18 -10.59 2.67
N PHE A 76 -0.20 -11.45 2.38
CA PHE A 76 0.96 -11.12 1.55
C PHE A 76 0.76 -11.45 0.07
N GLU A 77 -0.33 -12.10 -0.32
CA GLU A 77 -0.62 -12.42 -1.73
C GLU A 77 -0.89 -11.17 -2.57
N ILE A 78 -1.20 -10.03 -1.94
CA ILE A 78 -1.37 -8.73 -2.62
C ILE A 78 -0.09 -8.19 -3.24
N TYR A 79 1.08 -8.65 -2.80
CA TYR A 79 2.37 -8.12 -3.25
C TYR A 79 2.88 -8.83 -4.50
N ALA A 80 3.58 -8.08 -5.36
CA ALA A 80 4.44 -8.68 -6.37
C ALA A 80 5.63 -9.38 -5.68
N ALA A 81 6.20 -10.41 -6.33
CA ALA A 81 7.26 -11.22 -5.73
C ALA A 81 8.50 -10.40 -5.32
N ASN A 82 8.84 -9.38 -6.11
CA ASN A 82 9.95 -8.45 -5.92
C ASN A 82 9.52 -7.11 -5.27
N ALA A 83 8.34 -7.03 -4.67
CA ALA A 83 7.85 -5.80 -4.07
C ALA A 83 8.78 -5.28 -2.98
N SER A 84 8.81 -3.96 -2.79
CA SER A 84 9.53 -3.33 -1.68
C SER A 84 8.58 -2.80 -0.62
N PHE A 85 9.06 -2.79 0.62
CA PHE A 85 8.42 -2.08 1.73
C PHE A 85 9.44 -1.19 2.42
N GLU A 86 9.06 0.03 2.74
CA GLU A 86 9.91 0.96 3.48
C GLU A 86 9.10 1.77 4.49
N ASP A 87 9.64 1.89 5.70
CA ASP A 87 9.21 2.81 6.74
C ASP A 87 10.45 3.48 7.36
N PRO A 88 10.35 4.37 8.35
CA PRO A 88 11.53 4.97 8.97
C PRO A 88 12.50 3.99 9.65
N LEU A 89 12.10 2.76 9.94
CA LEU A 89 12.86 1.74 10.65
C LEU A 89 13.43 0.63 9.75
N MET A 90 12.77 0.31 8.63
CA MET A 90 13.04 -0.88 7.83
C MET A 90 12.98 -0.59 6.34
N CYS A 91 13.81 -1.30 5.58
CA CYS A 91 13.82 -1.30 4.12
C CYS A 91 13.88 -2.74 3.64
N ALA A 92 12.73 -3.27 3.24
CA ALA A 92 12.50 -4.66 2.86
C ALA A 92 12.39 -4.82 1.34
N HIS A 93 12.99 -5.88 0.81
CA HIS A 93 12.95 -6.25 -0.59
C HIS A 93 12.47 -7.69 -0.74
N GLY A 94 11.42 -7.86 -1.52
CA GLY A 94 10.74 -9.13 -1.76
C GLY A 94 9.82 -9.55 -0.61
N VAL A 95 8.83 -10.37 -0.96
CA VAL A 95 7.74 -10.77 -0.06
C VAL A 95 8.23 -11.41 1.24
N LYS A 96 9.35 -12.14 1.23
CA LYS A 96 9.90 -12.77 2.44
C LYS A 96 10.36 -11.75 3.50
N GLN A 97 10.98 -10.65 3.09
CA GLN A 97 11.37 -9.59 4.03
C GLN A 97 10.16 -8.80 4.50
N ILE A 98 9.20 -8.53 3.61
CA ILE A 98 7.93 -7.89 3.96
C ILE A 98 7.19 -8.73 5.03
N LYS A 99 7.12 -10.05 4.85
CA LYS A 99 6.60 -10.98 5.87
C LYS A 99 7.30 -10.81 7.21
N SER A 100 8.64 -10.79 7.23
CA SER A 100 9.39 -10.59 8.47
C SER A 100 9.09 -9.26 9.15
N ALA A 101 8.96 -8.17 8.39
CA ALA A 101 8.62 -6.86 8.95
C ALA A 101 7.26 -6.92 9.68
N PHE A 102 6.21 -7.38 9.01
CA PHE A 102 4.86 -7.40 9.58
C PHE A 102 4.65 -8.48 10.64
N TYR A 103 5.26 -9.66 10.51
CA TYR A 103 5.19 -10.70 11.55
C TYR A 103 5.95 -10.33 12.84
N THR A 104 6.82 -9.32 12.80
CA THR A 104 7.47 -8.79 14.01
C THR A 104 6.51 -7.94 14.84
N LEU A 105 5.51 -7.30 14.24
CA LEU A 105 4.58 -6.42 14.95
C LEU A 105 3.89 -7.08 16.15
N PRO A 106 3.26 -8.27 16.06
CA PRO A 106 2.64 -8.91 17.23
C PRO A 106 3.64 -9.32 18.33
N LYS A 107 4.94 -9.38 18.03
CA LYS A 107 5.99 -9.66 19.04
C LYS A 107 6.41 -8.41 19.81
N VAL A 108 6.31 -7.24 19.19
CA VAL A 108 6.70 -5.95 19.77
C VAL A 108 5.51 -5.26 20.43
N PHE A 109 4.35 -5.28 19.76
CA PHE A 109 3.15 -4.59 20.19
C PHE A 109 2.10 -5.57 20.68
N LYS A 110 1.65 -5.39 21.94
CA LYS A 110 0.60 -6.24 22.53
C LYS A 110 -0.73 -6.10 21.80
N LYS A 111 -0.98 -4.92 21.23
CA LYS A 111 -2.16 -4.59 20.42
C LYS A 111 -1.75 -3.57 19.36
N SER A 112 -2.34 -3.69 18.18
CA SER A 112 -2.16 -2.76 17.08
C SER A 112 -3.44 -2.66 16.26
N LYS A 113 -3.80 -1.48 15.80
CA LYS A 113 -4.89 -1.29 14.81
C LYS A 113 -4.84 0.10 14.19
N ILE A 114 -5.24 0.17 12.93
CA ILE A 114 -5.67 1.44 12.33
C ILE A 114 -6.99 1.84 12.99
N VAL A 115 -7.05 3.01 13.63
CA VAL A 115 -8.27 3.50 14.29
C VAL A 115 -9.12 4.38 13.40
N GLU A 116 -8.48 5.12 12.50
CA GLU A 116 -9.10 6.01 11.52
C GLU A 116 -8.28 5.93 10.24
N TYR A 117 -8.94 5.96 9.09
CA TYR A 117 -8.25 6.07 7.81
C TYR A 117 -9.17 6.66 6.73
N SER A 118 -8.55 7.29 5.73
CA SER A 118 -9.20 7.70 4.49
C SER A 118 -8.37 7.21 3.31
N ILE A 119 -9.03 6.89 2.19
CA ILE A 119 -8.40 6.31 1.01
C ILE A 119 -8.56 7.26 -0.17
N LYS A 120 -7.46 7.53 -0.87
CA LYS A 120 -7.47 8.11 -2.22
C LYS A 120 -6.81 7.10 -3.16
N GLU A 121 -7.42 6.89 -4.32
CA GLU A 121 -6.91 5.97 -5.32
C GLU A 121 -6.84 6.71 -6.66
N ASN A 122 -5.67 6.66 -7.28
CA ASN A 122 -5.38 7.36 -8.52
C ASN A 122 -4.87 6.33 -9.55
N MET A 123 -5.50 6.27 -10.71
CA MET A 123 -4.96 5.50 -11.84
C MET A 123 -3.93 6.37 -12.56
N VAL A 124 -2.70 5.88 -12.68
CA VAL A 124 -1.59 6.59 -13.34
C VAL A 124 -1.57 6.27 -14.83
N SER A 125 -1.80 5.01 -15.19
CA SER A 125 -1.93 4.51 -16.56
C SER A 125 -2.74 3.20 -16.54
N PRO A 126 -3.13 2.62 -17.68
CA PRO A 126 -3.69 1.27 -17.69
C PRO A 126 -2.78 0.30 -16.91
N GLY A 127 -3.37 -0.47 -16.01
CA GLY A 127 -2.64 -1.43 -15.16
C GLY A 127 -1.81 -0.82 -14.03
N LYS A 128 -1.64 0.51 -13.95
CA LYS A 128 -0.81 1.17 -12.92
C LYS A 128 -1.61 2.16 -12.09
N GLY A 129 -1.51 2.05 -10.77
CA GLY A 129 -2.22 2.92 -9.84
C GLY A 129 -1.41 3.27 -8.61
N GLU A 130 -1.90 4.26 -7.86
CA GLU A 130 -1.42 4.64 -6.54
C GLU A 130 -2.60 4.65 -5.56
N ILE A 131 -2.44 4.01 -4.41
CA ILE A 131 -3.37 4.09 -3.29
C ILE A 131 -2.68 4.85 -2.15
N LEU A 132 -3.30 5.92 -1.70
CA LEU A 132 -2.90 6.69 -0.54
C LEU A 132 -3.87 6.40 0.60
N ILE A 133 -3.33 5.98 1.75
CA ILE A 133 -4.10 5.73 2.96
C ILE A 133 -3.58 6.70 4.01
N ASP A 134 -4.35 7.75 4.28
CA ASP A 134 -4.08 8.67 5.39
C ASP A 134 -4.70 8.07 6.64
N ASN A 135 -3.87 7.61 7.57
CA ASN A 135 -4.32 6.82 8.71
C ASN A 135 -3.77 7.32 10.05
N LYS A 136 -4.51 6.97 11.09
CA LYS A 136 -4.08 7.03 12.48
C LYS A 136 -3.97 5.62 13.02
N GLN A 137 -2.76 5.27 13.42
CA GLN A 137 -2.39 3.98 13.95
C GLN A 137 -2.33 4.04 15.47
N TYR A 138 -2.89 3.03 16.12
CA TYR A 138 -2.80 2.82 17.57
C TYR A 138 -1.94 1.59 17.85
N TYR A 139 -0.98 1.76 18.75
CA TYR A 139 -0.14 0.68 19.27
C TYR A 139 -0.20 0.66 20.80
N LYS A 140 -0.13 -0.53 21.39
CA LYS A 140 0.14 -0.71 22.84
C LYS A 140 1.51 -1.35 23.02
N PHE A 141 2.47 -0.55 23.48
CA PHE A 141 3.87 -0.95 23.71
C PHE A 141 4.22 -0.80 25.20
N LEU A 142 4.64 -1.89 25.85
CA LEU A 142 4.98 -1.92 27.29
C LEU A 142 3.94 -1.22 28.19
N GLY A 143 2.65 -1.45 27.91
CA GLY A 143 1.53 -0.84 28.64
C GLY A 143 1.16 0.58 28.21
N LYS A 144 2.06 1.29 27.51
CA LYS A 144 1.84 2.65 27.00
C LYS A 144 1.06 2.63 25.70
N ASP A 145 0.13 3.57 25.57
CA ASP A 145 -0.64 3.80 24.36
C ASP A 145 0.11 4.79 23.46
N ILE A 146 0.38 4.39 22.22
CA ILE A 146 1.08 5.20 21.22
C ILE A 146 0.10 5.40 20.06
N ASN A 147 -0.15 6.65 19.71
CA ASN A 147 -0.91 7.01 18.52
C ASN A 147 0.05 7.67 17.53
N MET A 148 0.02 7.19 16.29
CA MET A 148 0.90 7.64 15.22
C MET A 148 0.05 7.96 14.01
N VAL A 149 0.24 9.15 13.45
CA VAL A 149 -0.34 9.49 12.15
C VAL A 149 0.66 9.07 11.09
N SER A 150 0.19 8.38 10.04
CA SER A 150 1.02 8.08 8.89
C SER A 150 0.25 8.23 7.58
N LEU A 151 1.03 8.28 6.49
CA LEU A 151 0.52 8.22 5.13
C LEU A 151 1.13 6.97 4.49
N ILE A 152 0.31 5.95 4.29
CA ILE A 152 0.71 4.75 3.56
C ILE A 152 0.52 5.00 2.07
N LYS A 153 1.55 4.76 1.28
CA LYS A 153 1.53 4.86 -0.18
C LYS A 153 1.77 3.48 -0.79
N LEU A 154 0.82 3.03 -1.59
CA LEU A 154 0.93 1.76 -2.32
C LEU A 154 0.97 2.05 -3.82
N TYR A 155 2.03 1.60 -4.48
CA TYR A 155 2.16 1.65 -5.93
C TYR A 155 1.75 0.29 -6.47
N ILE A 156 0.82 0.30 -7.41
CA ILE A 156 0.16 -0.89 -7.94
C ILE A 156 0.54 -1.06 -9.40
N GLU A 157 0.92 -2.28 -9.78
CA GLU A 157 1.02 -2.72 -11.18
C GLU A 157 0.26 -4.03 -11.35
N GLU A 158 -0.61 -4.11 -12.35
CA GLU A 158 -1.44 -5.28 -12.69
C GLU A 158 -2.16 -5.87 -11.46
N GLY A 159 -2.68 -4.99 -10.60
CA GLY A 159 -3.41 -5.37 -9.38
C GLY A 159 -2.55 -5.88 -8.22
N LYS A 160 -1.22 -5.82 -8.32
CA LYS A 160 -0.28 -6.17 -7.24
C LYS A 160 0.44 -4.95 -6.70
N VAL A 161 0.69 -4.93 -5.39
CA VAL A 161 1.54 -3.92 -4.75
C VAL A 161 2.99 -4.19 -5.13
N VAL A 162 3.62 -3.27 -5.85
CA VAL A 162 5.05 -3.34 -6.21
C VAL A 162 5.93 -2.52 -5.28
N ARG A 163 5.37 -1.50 -4.63
CA ARG A 163 6.06 -0.68 -3.62
C ARG A 163 5.08 -0.21 -2.56
N HIS A 164 5.48 -0.33 -1.32
CA HIS A 164 4.72 0.07 -0.13
C HIS A 164 5.60 0.98 0.73
N GLU A 165 5.21 2.23 0.89
CA GLU A 165 5.89 3.18 1.77
C GLU A 165 4.96 3.57 2.92
N ASP A 166 5.48 3.59 4.15
CA ASP A 166 4.76 4.08 5.34
C ASP A 166 5.43 5.35 5.86
N TRP A 167 4.84 6.50 5.58
CA TRP A 167 5.39 7.80 5.95
C TRP A 167 4.87 8.25 7.30
N TRP A 168 5.67 8.06 8.34
CA TRP A 168 5.33 8.54 9.68
C TRP A 168 5.28 10.06 9.73
N ASP A 169 4.29 10.60 10.45
CA ASP A 169 3.93 12.03 10.45
C ASP A 169 3.73 12.61 9.03
N LYS A 170 3.43 11.76 8.03
CA LYS A 170 3.34 12.13 6.61
C LYS A 170 4.65 12.71 6.05
N LYS A 171 5.79 12.41 6.69
CA LYS A 171 7.11 12.85 6.24
C LYS A 171 7.71 11.84 5.27
N PRO A 172 8.26 12.28 4.12
CA PRO A 172 8.99 11.40 3.22
C PRO A 172 10.10 10.65 3.94
N ILE A 173 10.30 9.39 3.55
CA ILE A 173 11.37 8.55 4.11
C ILE A 173 12.72 9.17 3.72
N SER A 174 13.59 9.39 4.71
CA SER A 174 14.91 9.99 4.51
C SER A 174 15.81 9.06 3.70
N ASN A 175 16.21 9.49 2.52
CA ASN A 175 17.09 8.81 1.59
C ASN A 175 18.08 9.82 0.98
N ARG A 176 18.97 9.38 0.10
CA ARG A 176 19.97 10.23 -0.56
C ARG A 176 19.37 11.47 -1.24
N GLU A 177 18.15 11.37 -1.74
CA GLU A 177 17.45 12.40 -2.52
C GLU A 177 16.55 13.29 -1.64
N THR A 178 15.99 12.76 -0.55
CA THR A 178 15.07 13.50 0.34
C THR A 178 15.78 14.16 1.53
N ALA A 179 16.98 13.70 1.90
CA ALA A 179 17.74 14.27 3.01
C ALA A 179 18.45 15.57 2.60
N LYS A 180 18.55 16.52 3.55
CA LYS A 180 19.28 17.80 3.35
C LYS A 180 20.75 17.60 2.99
N LEU A 181 21.37 16.53 3.49
CA LEU A 181 22.74 16.14 3.18
C LEU A 181 22.73 14.71 2.63
N PRO A 182 23.24 14.47 1.40
CA PRO A 182 23.22 13.15 0.78
C PRO A 182 23.86 12.05 1.63
N LEU A 183 24.90 12.35 2.41
CA LEU A 183 25.56 11.40 3.30
C LEU A 183 24.65 10.93 4.45
N LEU A 184 23.89 11.84 5.06
CA LEU A 184 22.92 11.49 6.11
C LEU A 184 21.80 10.61 5.56
N GLY A 185 21.36 10.88 4.32
CA GLY A 185 20.40 10.05 3.59
C GLY A 185 20.90 8.61 3.42
N ARG A 186 22.14 8.44 2.97
CA ARG A 186 22.78 7.10 2.83
C ARG A 186 22.92 6.37 4.16
N ILE A 187 23.31 7.08 5.23
CA ILE A 187 23.41 6.48 6.56
C ILE A 187 22.04 5.95 7.00
N ALA A 188 20.98 6.75 6.83
CA ALA A 188 19.62 6.34 7.17
C ALA A 188 19.17 5.10 6.37
N GLU A 189 19.42 5.06 5.06
CA GLU A 189 19.15 3.89 4.20
C GLU A 189 19.88 2.62 4.70
N MET A 190 21.19 2.75 5.01
CA MET A 190 21.99 1.63 5.52
C MET A 190 21.45 1.11 6.85
N THR A 191 21.07 2.02 7.77
CA THR A 191 20.45 1.65 9.05
C THR A 191 19.15 0.86 8.84
N ARG A 192 18.26 1.31 7.95
CA ARG A 192 17.00 0.60 7.66
C ARG A 192 17.22 -0.78 7.05
N ARG A 193 18.19 -0.90 6.14
CA ARG A 193 18.58 -2.20 5.55
C ARG A 193 19.17 -3.14 6.60
N GLY A 194 20.03 -2.64 7.49
CA GLY A 194 20.60 -3.43 8.59
C GLY A 194 19.54 -3.89 9.59
N SER A 195 18.62 -2.99 9.97
CA SER A 195 17.46 -3.28 10.82
C SER A 195 16.56 -4.36 10.21
N MET A 196 16.27 -4.24 8.91
CA MET A 196 15.50 -5.25 8.19
C MET A 196 16.24 -6.60 8.16
N LEU A 197 17.54 -6.63 7.89
CA LEU A 197 18.32 -7.88 7.89
C LEU A 197 18.24 -8.59 9.26
N ALA A 198 18.46 -7.86 10.35
CA ALA A 198 18.37 -8.41 11.71
C ALA A 198 16.96 -8.95 12.00
N THR A 199 15.94 -8.18 11.63
CA THR A 199 14.52 -8.60 11.76
C THR A 199 14.24 -9.86 10.94
N HIS A 200 14.75 -9.94 9.72
CA HIS A 200 14.55 -11.08 8.84
C HIS A 200 15.11 -12.39 9.42
N VAL A 201 16.31 -12.32 10.01
CA VAL A 201 16.95 -13.46 10.69
C VAL A 201 16.15 -13.86 11.93
N LEU A 202 15.77 -12.89 12.78
CA LEU A 202 14.95 -13.14 13.99
C LEU A 202 13.60 -13.79 13.64
N MET A 203 13.04 -13.41 12.49
CA MET A 203 11.79 -13.94 11.94
C MET A 203 11.99 -15.15 11.04
N ARG A 204 13.14 -15.83 11.14
CA ARG A 204 13.43 -17.09 10.44
C ARG A 204 13.14 -16.99 8.94
N PHE A 205 13.65 -15.93 8.30
CA PHE A 205 13.56 -15.68 6.87
C PHE A 205 12.13 -15.55 6.33
N GLY A 206 11.22 -14.99 7.15
CA GLY A 206 9.84 -14.74 6.76
C GLY A 206 8.96 -15.99 6.79
N LYS A 207 9.39 -17.04 7.51
CA LYS A 207 8.55 -18.21 7.78
C LYS A 207 7.32 -17.76 8.57
N ASP A 208 6.15 -18.26 8.17
CA ASP A 208 4.90 -17.98 8.86
C ASP A 208 4.99 -18.45 10.33
N PRO A 209 4.64 -17.61 11.32
CA PRO A 209 4.88 -17.92 12.73
C PRO A 209 3.96 -19.00 13.30
N ASN A 210 2.85 -19.30 12.61
CA ASN A 210 1.84 -20.27 13.02
C ASN A 210 2.00 -21.64 12.32
N VAL A 211 3.13 -21.88 11.64
CA VAL A 211 3.43 -23.10 10.86
C VAL A 211 4.78 -23.70 11.26
#